data_AF-A0A415HJJ0-F1
#
_entry.id   AF-A0A415HJJ0-F1
#
_cell.length_a   1.000
_cell.length_b   1.000
_cell.length_c   1.000
_cell.angle_alpha   90.00
_cell.angle_beta   90.00
_cell.angle_gamma   90.00
#
_symmetry.space_group_name_H-M   'P 1'
#
loop_
_entity.id
_entity.type
_entity.pdbx_description
1 polymer ?
#
loop_
_entity_poly.entity_id
_entity_poly.type
_entity_poly.pdbx_seq_one_letter_code
_entity_poly.pdbx_strand_id
1 'polypeptide(L)'
;MGTSKGYIAPTTSHWSTAKRAVTAFINNRDFDSKAKAASKYATAMKTDMSTGGSFQSAAARTLGFAQKVASGGLDNALREYNREDLIGKPSEVVWTELLHEFTNSGASVEDNMAADALSQAMDNLEIEDIADIGNVSVDILLKEMLKEYIKENFDFRYEEKISKGKTPAQTSAILNDMHEYIENSIDGDLNLDNLKSVDFSNMGTSQIVEDALRDALSVVEKYYGEE
;
A
#
# COMPACT_ATOMS: atom_id res chain seq x y z
N MET A 1 -1.54 -12.07 23.89
CA MET A 1 -2.39 -13.18 23.42
C MET A 1 -3.48 -12.60 22.54
N GLY A 2 -3.27 -12.61 21.22
CA GLY A 2 -4.27 -12.27 20.21
C GLY A 2 -4.10 -13.31 19.12
N THR A 3 -5.17 -14.04 18.84
CA THR A 3 -5.14 -15.20 17.96
C THR A 3 -4.93 -14.74 16.52
N SER A 4 -3.85 -15.24 15.90
CA SER A 4 -3.74 -15.30 14.44
C SER A 4 -4.89 -16.18 13.92
N LYS A 5 -6.07 -15.59 13.80
CA LYS A 5 -7.13 -16.14 12.98
C LYS A 5 -6.65 -15.94 11.56
N GLY A 6 -6.09 -17.00 10.97
CA GLY A 6 -5.72 -17.06 9.57
C GLY A 6 -6.83 -16.43 8.73
N TYR A 7 -6.47 -15.41 7.96
CA TYR A 7 -7.41 -14.69 7.14
C TYR A 7 -7.99 -15.64 6.10
N ILE A 8 -9.31 -15.83 6.12
CA ILE A 8 -10.02 -16.54 5.06
C ILE A 8 -10.35 -15.50 4.01
N ALA A 9 -9.58 -15.48 2.91
CA ALA A 9 -9.91 -14.67 1.75
C ALA A 9 -11.37 -14.89 1.34
N PRO A 10 -12.10 -13.83 0.92
CA PRO A 10 -13.52 -13.94 0.58
C PRO A 10 -13.71 -15.07 -0.44
N THR A 11 -14.79 -15.83 -0.32
CA THR A 11 -15.01 -17.02 -1.15
C THR A 11 -15.57 -16.70 -2.54
N THR A 12 -15.51 -15.43 -2.97
CA THR A 12 -15.98 -15.01 -4.29
C THR A 12 -15.18 -15.72 -5.39
N SER A 13 -15.77 -15.81 -6.59
CA SER A 13 -15.17 -16.53 -7.73
C SER A 13 -13.77 -16.01 -8.07
N HIS A 14 -13.56 -14.70 -7.97
CA HIS A 14 -12.29 -14.05 -8.28
C HIS A 14 -11.20 -14.43 -7.27
N TRP A 15 -11.49 -14.36 -5.97
CA TRP A 15 -10.53 -14.78 -4.93
C TRP A 15 -10.22 -16.28 -4.96
N SER A 16 -11.22 -17.11 -5.28
CA SER A 16 -11.00 -18.55 -5.48
C SER A 16 -10.04 -18.82 -6.65
N THR A 17 -10.17 -18.06 -7.73
CA THR A 17 -9.29 -18.14 -8.91
C THR A 17 -7.89 -17.64 -8.58
N ALA A 18 -7.77 -16.49 -7.91
CA ALA A 18 -6.50 -15.94 -7.43
C ALA A 18 -5.77 -16.95 -6.52
N LYS A 19 -6.50 -17.55 -5.56
CA LYS A 19 -5.95 -18.58 -4.67
C LYS A 19 -5.40 -19.78 -5.44
N ARG A 20 -6.06 -20.24 -6.51
CA ARG A 20 -5.56 -21.35 -7.34
C ARG A 20 -4.29 -20.94 -8.11
N ALA A 21 -4.26 -19.73 -8.67
CA ALA A 21 -3.10 -19.21 -9.37
C ALA A 21 -1.88 -19.10 -8.44
N VAL A 22 -2.07 -18.60 -7.21
CA VAL A 22 -1.02 -18.57 -6.18
C VAL A 22 -0.55 -19.98 -5.82
N THR A 23 -1.42 -21.00 -5.76
CA THR A 23 -0.96 -22.40 -5.59
C THR A 23 -0.02 -22.83 -6.72
N ALA A 24 -0.38 -22.51 -7.97
CA ALA A 24 0.43 -22.87 -9.12
C ALA A 24 1.79 -22.16 -9.07
N PHE A 25 1.82 -20.87 -8.72
CA PHE A 25 3.06 -20.12 -8.51
C PHE A 25 3.95 -20.74 -7.44
N ILE A 26 3.39 -21.10 -6.27
CA ILE A 26 4.13 -21.74 -5.18
C ILE A 26 4.79 -23.04 -5.64
N ASN A 27 4.12 -23.81 -6.50
CA ASN A 27 4.61 -25.12 -6.96
C ASN A 27 5.59 -25.03 -8.13
N ASN A 28 5.33 -24.15 -9.09
CA ASN A 28 6.08 -24.08 -10.34
C ASN A 28 7.27 -23.12 -10.26
N ARG A 29 7.08 -21.97 -9.59
CA ARG A 29 8.11 -20.93 -9.40
C ARG A 29 8.68 -20.36 -10.71
N ASP A 30 7.90 -20.40 -11.78
CA ASP A 30 8.24 -19.82 -13.08
C ASP A 30 7.57 -18.45 -13.31
N PHE A 31 8.01 -17.73 -14.34
CA PHE A 31 7.49 -16.41 -14.68
C PHE A 31 5.99 -16.44 -15.00
N ASP A 32 5.52 -17.39 -15.80
CA ASP A 32 4.12 -17.47 -16.24
C ASP A 32 3.17 -17.68 -15.06
N SER A 33 3.52 -18.58 -14.14
CA SER A 33 2.72 -18.84 -12.94
C SER A 33 2.75 -17.65 -11.98
N LYS A 34 3.89 -16.94 -11.87
CA LYS A 34 4.01 -15.69 -11.09
C LYS A 34 3.13 -14.58 -11.68
N ALA A 35 3.27 -14.28 -12.96
CA ALA A 35 2.48 -13.27 -13.66
C ALA A 35 0.98 -13.58 -13.58
N LYS A 36 0.59 -14.85 -13.73
CA LYS A 36 -0.79 -15.28 -13.57
C LYS A 36 -1.30 -15.13 -12.13
N ALA A 37 -0.47 -15.40 -11.13
CA ALA A 37 -0.83 -15.21 -9.72
C ALA A 37 -1.05 -13.72 -9.40
N ALA A 38 -0.12 -12.85 -9.81
CA ALA A 38 -0.23 -11.41 -9.67
C ALA A 38 -1.49 -10.87 -10.38
N SER A 39 -1.71 -11.28 -11.63
CA SER A 39 -2.86 -10.84 -12.43
C SER A 39 -4.19 -11.23 -11.78
N LYS A 40 -4.37 -12.49 -11.39
CA LYS A 40 -5.64 -12.93 -10.76
C LYS A 40 -5.85 -12.32 -9.38
N TYR A 41 -4.78 -12.08 -8.63
CA TYR A 41 -4.84 -11.33 -7.38
C TYR A 41 -5.33 -9.90 -7.63
N ALA A 42 -4.71 -9.18 -8.57
CA ALA A 42 -5.08 -7.80 -8.90
C ALA A 42 -6.53 -7.69 -9.40
N THR A 43 -6.99 -8.61 -10.27
CA THR A 43 -8.41 -8.68 -10.67
C THR A 43 -9.34 -8.82 -9.46
N ALA A 44 -9.01 -9.70 -8.52
CA ALA A 44 -9.84 -9.93 -7.34
C ALA A 44 -9.87 -8.70 -6.41
N MET A 45 -8.72 -8.08 -6.19
CA MET A 45 -8.60 -6.87 -5.39
C MET A 45 -9.40 -5.70 -6.02
N LYS A 46 -9.25 -5.44 -7.33
CA LYS A 46 -10.00 -4.39 -8.02
C LYS A 46 -11.52 -4.57 -7.95
N THR A 47 -11.98 -5.83 -8.03
CA THR A 47 -13.39 -6.19 -8.02
C THR A 47 -14.03 -5.95 -6.66
N ASP A 48 -13.32 -6.30 -5.59
CA ASP A 48 -13.81 -6.20 -4.21
C ASP A 48 -13.38 -4.90 -3.52
N MET A 49 -12.68 -4.00 -4.23
CA MET A 49 -12.22 -2.74 -3.65
C MET A 49 -13.39 -1.83 -3.29
N SER A 50 -13.50 -1.49 -2.01
CA SER A 50 -14.48 -0.55 -1.49
C SER A 50 -14.11 0.89 -1.82
N THR A 51 -15.12 1.69 -2.15
CA THR A 51 -14.95 3.13 -2.31
C THR A 51 -14.63 3.79 -0.97
N GLY A 52 -13.60 4.62 -0.93
CA GLY A 52 -13.19 5.33 0.29
C GLY A 52 -12.65 4.43 1.41
N GLY A 53 -11.93 3.36 1.07
CA GLY A 53 -11.29 2.49 2.06
C GLY A 53 -10.26 3.20 2.95
N SER A 54 -9.85 2.52 4.03
CA SER A 54 -8.93 3.05 5.04
C SER A 54 -7.61 3.53 4.44
N PHE A 55 -7.01 2.73 3.55
CA PHE A 55 -5.78 3.10 2.87
C PHE A 55 -5.95 4.37 2.02
N GLN A 56 -7.00 4.46 1.20
CA GLN A 56 -7.23 5.61 0.34
C GLN A 56 -7.36 6.90 1.14
N SER A 57 -8.04 6.83 2.28
CA SER A 57 -8.21 7.95 3.19
C SER A 57 -6.89 8.33 3.88
N ALA A 58 -6.15 7.34 4.38
CA ALA A 58 -4.90 7.55 5.10
C ALA A 58 -3.78 8.09 4.18
N ALA A 59 -3.64 7.52 2.98
CA ALA A 59 -2.70 8.00 1.97
C ALA A 59 -3.04 9.43 1.51
N ALA A 60 -4.33 9.74 1.29
CA ALA A 60 -4.74 11.10 0.94
C ALA A 60 -4.39 12.11 2.05
N ARG A 61 -4.60 11.76 3.32
CA ARG A 61 -4.19 12.59 4.47
C ARG A 61 -2.68 12.77 4.57
N THR A 62 -1.92 11.71 4.28
CA THR A 62 -0.45 11.73 4.25
C THR A 62 0.07 12.66 3.16
N LEU A 63 -0.49 12.58 1.93
CA LEU A 63 -0.16 13.49 0.84
C LEU A 63 -0.53 14.95 1.16
N GLY A 64 -1.71 15.17 1.73
CA GLY A 64 -2.14 16.50 2.16
C GLY A 64 -1.18 17.07 3.21
N PHE A 65 -0.75 16.25 4.16
CA PHE A 65 0.20 16.66 5.21
C PHE A 65 1.55 17.00 4.59
N ALA A 66 2.07 16.15 3.70
CA ALA A 66 3.31 16.40 2.99
C ALA A 66 3.29 17.73 2.22
N GLN A 67 2.18 18.04 1.53
CA GLN A 67 2.02 19.32 0.84
C GLN A 67 1.98 20.52 1.79
N LYS A 68 1.37 20.37 2.98
CA LYS A 68 1.40 21.42 4.01
C LYS A 68 2.80 21.64 4.54
N VAL A 69 3.55 20.57 4.82
CA VAL A 69 4.96 20.66 5.22
C VAL A 69 5.78 21.35 4.12
N ALA A 70 5.58 20.98 2.85
CA ALA A 70 6.27 21.59 1.72
C ALA A 70 6.00 23.10 1.60
N SER A 71 4.75 23.53 1.84
CA SER A 71 4.33 24.93 1.66
C SER A 71 4.61 25.85 2.86
N GLY A 72 4.64 25.30 4.08
CA GLY A 72 4.64 26.09 5.32
C GLY A 72 5.54 25.56 6.44
N GLY A 73 6.24 24.45 6.22
CA GLY A 73 7.06 23.77 7.22
C GLY A 73 6.24 22.90 8.18
N LEU A 74 6.96 22.02 8.89
CA LEU A 74 6.38 21.01 9.80
C LEU A 74 5.47 21.62 10.88
N ASP A 75 5.95 22.63 11.59
CA ASP A 75 5.19 23.27 12.66
C ASP A 75 3.87 23.85 12.16
N ASN A 76 3.85 24.50 10.98
CA ASN A 76 2.62 25.04 10.42
C ASN A 76 1.66 23.93 10.02
N ALA A 77 2.16 22.87 9.37
CA ALA A 77 1.37 21.72 8.99
C ALA A 77 0.71 21.06 10.22
N LEU A 78 1.45 20.89 11.31
CA LEU A 78 0.92 20.35 12.57
C LEU A 78 -0.19 21.24 13.16
N ARG A 79 -0.06 22.58 13.11
CA ARG A 79 -1.14 23.48 13.54
C ARG A 79 -2.40 23.33 12.67
N GLU A 80 -2.24 23.25 11.36
CA GLU A 80 -3.36 23.05 10.43
C GLU A 80 -4.07 21.71 10.64
N TYR A 81 -3.35 20.70 11.11
CA TYR A 81 -3.88 19.39 11.50
C TYR A 81 -4.37 19.35 12.96
N ASN A 82 -4.39 20.48 13.68
CA ASN A 82 -4.75 20.56 15.10
C ASN A 82 -3.89 19.70 16.03
N ARG A 83 -2.62 19.47 15.66
CA ARG A 83 -1.62 18.69 16.38
C ARG A 83 -0.47 19.53 16.93
N GLU A 84 -0.81 20.69 17.49
CA GLU A 84 0.18 21.58 18.12
C GLU A 84 0.93 20.90 19.27
N ASP A 85 0.33 19.87 19.88
CA ASP A 85 0.91 19.02 20.92
C ASP A 85 2.17 18.25 20.44
N LEU A 86 2.31 18.05 19.13
CA LEU A 86 3.42 17.35 18.50
C LEU A 86 4.61 18.27 18.14
N ILE A 87 4.47 19.58 18.26
CA ILE A 87 5.55 20.52 17.93
C ILE A 87 6.75 20.30 18.86
N GLY A 88 7.94 20.15 18.27
CA GLY A 88 9.19 19.89 18.98
C GLY A 88 9.35 18.45 19.51
N LYS A 89 8.45 17.53 19.16
CA LYS A 89 8.60 16.10 19.45
C LYS A 89 9.56 15.43 18.44
N PRO A 90 10.17 14.29 18.80
CA PRO A 90 10.95 13.50 17.85
C PRO A 90 10.12 13.07 16.64
N SER A 91 10.71 13.03 15.45
CA SER A 91 10.04 12.74 14.18
C SER A 91 9.28 11.40 14.19
N GLU A 92 9.86 10.35 14.80
CA GLU A 92 9.20 9.06 15.01
C GLU A 92 7.89 9.18 15.81
N VAL A 93 7.88 9.99 16.88
CA VAL A 93 6.69 10.24 17.70
C VAL A 93 5.65 11.01 16.88
N VAL A 94 6.08 12.03 16.14
CA VAL A 94 5.19 12.82 15.28
C VAL A 94 4.52 11.93 14.25
N TRP A 95 5.31 11.12 13.54
CA TRP A 95 4.80 10.23 12.51
C TRP A 95 3.86 9.17 13.08
N THR A 96 4.24 8.49 14.17
CA THR A 96 3.40 7.46 14.81
C THR A 96 2.02 8.01 15.19
N GLU A 97 1.99 9.20 15.76
CA GLU A 97 0.76 9.86 16.21
C GLU A 97 -0.12 10.33 15.05
N LEU A 98 0.47 10.86 13.98
CA LEU A 98 -0.26 11.21 12.76
C LEU A 98 -0.78 9.96 12.04
N LEU A 99 0.05 8.93 11.93
CA LEU A 99 -0.30 7.68 11.29
C LEU A 99 -1.49 7.02 11.99
N HIS A 100 -1.44 6.94 13.32
CA HIS A 100 -2.54 6.43 14.14
C HIS A 100 -3.84 7.20 13.90
N GLU A 101 -3.78 8.53 13.76
CA GLU A 101 -4.95 9.35 13.41
C GLU A 101 -5.43 9.12 11.97
N PHE A 102 -4.51 8.95 11.01
CA PHE A 102 -4.83 8.76 9.60
C PHE A 102 -5.45 7.39 9.32
N THR A 103 -5.13 6.40 10.14
CA THR A 103 -5.60 5.01 10.00
C THR A 103 -6.64 4.62 11.04
N ASN A 104 -7.46 5.57 11.54
CA ASN A 104 -8.54 5.27 12.48
C ASN A 104 -8.08 4.44 13.70
N SER A 105 -6.88 4.70 14.20
CA SER A 105 -6.31 4.02 15.37
C SER A 105 -6.14 2.51 15.21
N GLY A 106 -6.01 2.00 13.98
CA GLY A 106 -5.89 0.56 13.73
C GLY A 106 -7.13 -0.25 14.10
N ALA A 107 -8.32 0.38 14.06
CA ALA A 107 -9.57 -0.23 14.53
C ALA A 107 -10.00 -1.47 13.73
N SER A 108 -9.61 -1.55 12.47
CA SER A 108 -9.84 -2.69 11.58
C SER A 108 -8.54 -3.30 11.06
N VAL A 109 -8.65 -4.44 10.39
CA VAL A 109 -7.48 -5.07 9.73
C VAL A 109 -7.00 -4.19 8.58
N GLU A 110 -7.92 -3.60 7.82
CA GLU A 110 -7.62 -2.68 6.74
C GLU A 110 -6.91 -1.42 7.22
N ASP A 111 -7.25 -0.94 8.42
CA ASP A 111 -6.56 0.18 9.08
C ASP A 111 -5.10 -0.16 9.43
N ASN A 112 -4.86 -1.33 10.02
CA ASN A 112 -3.50 -1.78 10.35
C ASN A 112 -2.66 -1.98 9.09
N MET A 113 -3.22 -2.61 8.06
CA MET A 113 -2.55 -2.79 6.78
C MET A 113 -2.22 -1.45 6.10
N ALA A 114 -3.10 -0.45 6.21
CA ALA A 114 -2.78 0.90 5.76
C ALA A 114 -1.63 1.50 6.58
N ALA A 115 -1.60 1.30 7.90
CA ALA A 115 -0.53 1.83 8.76
C ALA A 115 0.83 1.21 8.42
N ASP A 116 0.87 -0.10 8.24
CA ASP A 116 2.09 -0.84 7.88
C ASP A 116 2.60 -0.39 6.52
N ALA A 117 1.72 -0.31 5.51
CA ALA A 117 2.09 0.13 4.17
C ALA A 117 2.62 1.57 4.13
N LEU A 118 1.99 2.50 4.86
CA LEU A 118 2.45 3.88 4.94
C LEU A 118 3.79 3.99 5.66
N SER A 119 4.02 3.21 6.71
CA SER A 119 5.30 3.20 7.44
C SER A 119 6.42 2.68 6.55
N GLN A 120 6.18 1.55 5.87
CA GLN A 120 7.17 0.97 4.96
C GLN A 120 7.48 1.90 3.79
N ALA A 121 6.51 2.67 3.30
CA ALA A 121 6.74 3.66 2.26
C ALA A 121 7.65 4.80 2.74
N MET A 122 7.49 5.27 3.99
CA MET A 122 8.38 6.27 4.58
C MET A 122 9.81 5.72 4.73
N ASP A 123 9.95 4.48 5.16
CA ASP A 123 11.25 3.80 5.30
C ASP A 123 11.94 3.63 3.94
N ASN A 124 11.22 3.19 2.91
CA ASN A 124 11.76 3.01 1.55
C ASN A 124 12.17 4.34 0.91
N LEU A 125 11.53 5.44 1.28
CA LEU A 125 11.87 6.78 0.84
C LEU A 125 12.93 7.44 1.73
N GLU A 126 13.46 6.72 2.73
CA GLU A 126 14.49 7.17 3.67
C GLU A 126 14.07 8.46 4.43
N ILE A 127 12.78 8.58 4.76
CA ILE A 127 12.25 9.74 5.50
C ILE A 127 12.44 9.52 7.00
N GLU A 128 13.62 9.84 7.51
CA GLU A 128 13.93 9.78 8.94
C GLU A 128 13.43 11.03 9.70
N ASP A 129 13.61 12.21 9.11
CA ASP A 129 12.99 13.44 9.60
C ASP A 129 11.64 13.64 8.92
N ILE A 130 10.57 13.70 9.71
CA ILE A 130 9.21 13.93 9.21
C ILE A 130 9.08 15.25 8.46
N ALA A 131 9.97 16.23 8.67
CA ALA A 131 10.01 17.44 7.85
C ALA A 131 10.38 17.15 6.38
N ASP A 132 11.17 16.10 6.11
CA ASP A 132 11.63 15.75 4.78
C ASP A 132 10.52 15.17 3.89
N ILE A 133 9.39 14.75 4.47
CA ILE A 133 8.21 14.34 3.69
C ILE A 133 7.73 15.45 2.75
N GLY A 134 7.95 16.72 3.11
CA GLY A 134 7.61 17.88 2.27
C GLY A 134 8.56 18.06 1.07
N ASN A 135 9.71 17.39 1.06
CA ASN A 135 10.67 17.42 -0.04
C ASN A 135 10.41 16.32 -1.08
N VAL A 136 9.55 15.34 -0.76
CA VAL A 136 9.20 14.24 -1.66
C VAL A 136 8.04 14.67 -2.56
N SER A 137 8.17 14.43 -3.87
CA SER A 137 7.08 14.75 -4.79
C SER A 137 5.89 13.82 -4.59
N VAL A 138 4.69 14.36 -4.77
CA VAL A 138 3.42 13.66 -4.54
C VAL A 138 3.31 12.36 -5.32
N ASP A 139 3.76 12.34 -6.57
CA ASP A 139 3.77 11.16 -7.44
C ASP A 139 4.70 10.07 -6.93
N ILE A 140 5.88 10.43 -6.41
CA ILE A 140 6.83 9.48 -5.83
C ILE A 140 6.27 8.91 -4.53
N LEU A 141 5.81 9.78 -3.63
CA LEU A 141 5.24 9.36 -2.34
C LEU A 141 4.02 8.47 -2.54
N LEU A 142 3.08 8.85 -3.42
CA LEU A 142 1.91 8.04 -3.72
C LEU A 142 2.28 6.71 -4.38
N LYS A 143 3.21 6.71 -5.34
CA LYS A 143 3.65 5.47 -5.98
C LYS A 143 4.22 4.48 -4.96
N GLU A 144 5.05 4.94 -4.03
CA GLU A 144 5.61 4.09 -2.98
C GLU A 144 4.53 3.53 -2.06
N MET A 145 3.62 4.37 -1.55
CA MET A 145 2.50 3.94 -0.71
C MET A 145 1.61 2.89 -1.40
N LEU A 146 1.39 3.03 -2.72
CA LEU A 146 0.62 2.07 -3.51
C LEU A 146 1.34 0.72 -3.62
N LYS A 147 2.66 0.71 -3.85
CA LYS A 147 3.46 -0.52 -3.90
C LYS A 147 3.38 -1.27 -2.58
N GLU A 148 3.63 -0.58 -1.47
CA GLU A 148 3.59 -1.20 -0.14
C GLU A 148 2.20 -1.72 0.21
N TYR A 149 1.14 -0.96 -0.07
CA TYR A 149 -0.21 -1.42 0.24
C TYR A 149 -0.62 -2.67 -0.54
N ILE A 150 -0.23 -2.77 -1.81
CA ILE A 150 -0.51 -3.95 -2.64
C ILE A 150 0.30 -5.16 -2.13
N LYS A 151 1.57 -4.97 -1.74
CA LYS A 151 2.40 -6.04 -1.15
C LYS A 151 1.84 -6.53 0.19
N GLU A 152 1.55 -5.62 1.10
CA GLU A 152 0.96 -5.94 2.41
C GLU A 152 -0.37 -6.67 2.25
N ASN A 153 -1.21 -6.23 1.32
CA ASN A 153 -2.47 -6.89 1.04
C ASN A 153 -2.28 -8.29 0.43
N PHE A 154 -1.27 -8.48 -0.41
CA PHE A 154 -0.94 -9.81 -0.94
C PHE A 154 -0.47 -10.76 0.18
N ASP A 155 0.43 -10.30 1.04
CA ASP A 155 1.03 -11.08 2.13
C ASP A 155 -0.02 -11.47 3.14
N PHE A 156 -0.83 -10.51 3.58
CA PHE A 156 -1.96 -10.73 4.47
C PHE A 156 -2.90 -11.85 3.96
N ARG A 157 -3.06 -11.97 2.65
CA ARG A 157 -3.94 -12.97 2.03
C ARG A 157 -3.31 -14.34 1.84
N TYR A 158 -2.00 -14.39 1.61
CA TYR A 158 -1.35 -15.58 1.06
C TYR A 158 -0.14 -16.08 1.84
N GLU A 159 0.42 -15.32 2.78
CA GLU A 159 1.60 -15.72 3.55
C GLU A 159 1.38 -17.06 4.27
N GLU A 160 0.25 -17.25 4.97
CA GLU A 160 -0.05 -18.51 5.67
C GLU A 160 -0.03 -19.71 4.71
N LYS A 161 -0.52 -19.50 3.48
CA LYS A 161 -0.54 -20.55 2.46
C LYS A 161 0.85 -20.78 1.87
N ILE A 162 1.60 -19.72 1.64
CA ILE A 162 2.96 -19.76 1.11
C ILE A 162 3.87 -20.49 2.12
N SER A 163 3.77 -20.15 3.40
CA SER A 163 4.59 -20.69 4.49
C SER A 163 4.31 -22.15 4.83
N LYS A 164 3.14 -22.69 4.43
CA LYS A 164 2.78 -24.08 4.70
C LYS A 164 3.84 -25.05 4.17
N GLY A 165 4.49 -25.75 5.11
CA GLY A 165 5.52 -26.75 4.84
C GLY A 165 6.87 -26.18 4.41
N LYS A 166 7.13 -24.88 4.65
CA LYS A 166 8.37 -24.18 4.26
C LYS A 166 9.05 -23.55 5.46
N THR A 167 10.36 -23.28 5.34
CA THR A 167 11.11 -22.51 6.33
C THR A 167 10.84 -21.00 6.17
N PRO A 168 11.09 -20.16 7.20
CA PRO A 168 10.95 -18.71 7.07
C PRO A 168 11.74 -18.12 5.88
N ALA A 169 12.97 -18.58 5.65
CA ALA A 169 13.78 -18.14 4.51
C ALA A 169 13.16 -18.52 3.15
N GLN A 170 12.57 -19.72 3.06
CA GLN A 170 11.85 -20.12 1.86
C GLN A 170 10.58 -19.29 1.66
N THR A 171 9.80 -19.05 2.72
CA THR A 171 8.61 -18.19 2.67
C THR A 171 8.98 -16.79 2.17
N SER A 172 9.99 -16.15 2.77
CA SER A 172 10.46 -14.82 2.37
C SER A 172 10.92 -14.80 0.91
N ALA A 173 11.69 -15.80 0.47
CA ALA A 173 12.09 -15.90 -0.94
C ALA A 173 10.89 -16.05 -1.90
N ILE A 174 9.76 -16.61 -1.46
CA ILE A 174 8.54 -16.67 -2.28
C ILE A 174 7.82 -15.32 -2.33
N LEU A 175 7.70 -14.65 -1.19
CA LEU A 175 7.05 -13.35 -1.07
C LEU A 175 7.84 -12.28 -1.84
N ASN A 176 9.16 -12.19 -1.62
CA ASN A 176 10.03 -11.23 -2.29
C ASN A 176 9.96 -11.36 -3.83
N ASP A 177 9.89 -12.58 -4.34
CA ASP A 177 9.79 -12.84 -5.79
C ASP A 177 8.49 -12.27 -6.38
N MET A 178 7.40 -12.25 -5.59
CA MET A 178 6.14 -11.59 -5.94
C MET A 178 6.19 -10.07 -5.71
N HIS A 179 6.79 -9.62 -4.61
CA HIS A 179 6.99 -8.20 -4.30
C HIS A 179 7.76 -7.50 -5.40
N GLU A 180 8.91 -8.06 -5.81
CA GLU A 180 9.70 -7.57 -6.93
C GLU A 180 8.88 -7.51 -8.22
N TYR A 181 8.00 -8.49 -8.48
CA TYR A 181 7.14 -8.45 -9.65
C TYR A 181 6.13 -7.28 -9.58
N ILE A 182 5.49 -7.08 -8.42
CA ILE A 182 4.53 -5.99 -8.19
C ILE A 182 5.23 -4.63 -8.34
N GLU A 183 6.37 -4.45 -7.68
CA GLU A 183 7.18 -3.24 -7.73
C GLU A 183 7.61 -2.90 -9.17
N ASN A 184 8.26 -3.85 -9.85
CA ASN A 184 8.72 -3.66 -11.23
C ASN A 184 7.57 -3.35 -12.19
N SER A 185 6.41 -3.96 -11.99
CA SER A 185 5.21 -3.66 -12.80
C SER A 185 4.80 -2.20 -12.61
N ILE A 186 4.65 -1.77 -11.35
CA ILE A 186 4.20 -0.41 -11.01
C ILE A 186 5.24 0.64 -11.42
N ASP A 187 6.52 0.40 -11.16
CA ASP A 187 7.59 1.35 -11.52
C ASP A 187 7.73 1.50 -13.04
N GLY A 188 7.51 0.41 -13.80
CA GLY A 188 7.60 0.41 -15.26
C GLY A 188 6.45 1.13 -15.96
N ASP A 189 5.21 0.90 -15.53
CA ASP A 189 4.02 1.27 -16.32
C ASP A 189 3.07 2.27 -15.65
N LEU A 190 3.15 2.49 -14.32
CA LEU A 190 2.26 3.45 -13.64
C LEU A 190 2.76 4.89 -13.81
N ASN A 191 1.93 5.74 -14.41
CA ASN A 191 2.19 7.17 -14.54
C ASN A 191 1.25 7.98 -13.63
N LEU A 192 1.83 8.78 -12.73
CA LEU A 192 1.12 9.65 -11.79
C LEU A 192 1.51 11.13 -11.96
N ASP A 193 2.18 11.51 -13.06
CA ASP A 193 2.67 12.88 -13.28
C ASP A 193 1.55 13.93 -13.24
N ASN A 194 0.36 13.56 -13.67
CA ASN A 194 -0.84 14.40 -13.63
C ASN A 194 -1.27 14.78 -12.20
N LEU A 195 -0.78 14.08 -11.18
CA LEU A 195 -1.13 14.32 -9.77
C LEU A 195 -0.25 15.36 -9.09
N LYS A 196 0.85 15.80 -9.73
CA LYS A 196 1.77 16.82 -9.17
C LYS A 196 1.11 18.15 -8.86
N SER A 197 0.03 18.50 -9.56
CA SER A 197 -0.72 19.75 -9.38
C SER A 197 -1.99 19.60 -8.55
N VAL A 198 -2.29 18.39 -8.06
CA VAL A 198 -3.50 18.12 -7.27
C VAL A 198 -3.28 18.58 -5.84
N ASP A 199 -4.25 19.28 -5.28
CA ASP A 199 -4.27 19.65 -3.86
C ASP A 199 -4.95 18.54 -3.03
N PHE A 200 -4.13 17.80 -2.27
CA PHE A 200 -4.56 16.69 -1.43
C PHE A 200 -5.15 17.13 -0.07
N SER A 201 -5.16 18.44 0.24
CA SER A 201 -5.69 18.96 1.50
C SER A 201 -7.22 19.07 1.56
N ASN A 202 -7.94 18.74 0.48
CA ASN A 202 -9.40 18.88 0.37
C ASN A 202 -10.17 17.57 0.58
N MET A 203 -11.41 17.67 1.09
CA MET A 203 -12.34 16.53 1.21
C MET A 203 -12.75 16.03 -0.19
N GLY A 204 -12.16 14.92 -0.64
CA GLY A 204 -12.42 14.31 -1.95
C GLY A 204 -11.20 13.63 -2.57
N THR A 205 -10.03 13.84 -1.98
CA THR A 205 -8.74 13.37 -2.49
C THR A 205 -8.52 11.87 -2.27
N SER A 206 -9.31 11.23 -1.39
CA SER A 206 -9.36 9.77 -1.27
C SER A 206 -9.85 9.09 -2.54
N GLN A 207 -10.73 9.73 -3.33
CA GLN A 207 -11.14 9.20 -4.63
C GLN A 207 -9.98 9.20 -5.63
N ILE A 208 -9.12 10.23 -5.60
CA ILE A 208 -7.94 10.31 -6.46
C ILE A 208 -6.96 9.19 -6.13
N VAL A 209 -6.76 8.92 -4.83
CA VAL A 209 -5.96 7.76 -4.39
C VAL A 209 -6.62 6.44 -4.78
N GLU A 210 -7.95 6.34 -4.70
CA GLU A 210 -8.68 5.15 -5.16
C GLU A 210 -8.43 4.89 -6.65
N ASP A 211 -8.55 5.92 -7.49
CA ASP A 211 -8.33 5.81 -8.92
C ASP A 211 -6.87 5.41 -9.22
N ALA A 212 -5.90 6.03 -8.54
CA ALA A 212 -4.49 5.66 -8.64
C ALA A 212 -4.24 4.20 -8.21
N LEU A 213 -4.92 3.72 -7.18
CA LEU A 213 -4.85 2.31 -6.75
C LEU A 213 -5.49 1.37 -7.80
N ARG A 214 -6.60 1.76 -8.43
CA ARG A 214 -7.16 0.99 -9.56
C ARG A 214 -6.20 0.93 -10.73
N ASP A 215 -5.51 2.02 -11.02
CA ASP A 215 -4.53 2.08 -12.11
C ASP A 215 -3.31 1.23 -11.80
N ALA A 216 -2.77 1.30 -10.58
CA ALA A 216 -1.67 0.44 -10.11
C ALA A 216 -2.05 -1.04 -10.21
N LEU A 217 -3.24 -1.42 -9.74
CA LEU A 217 -3.73 -2.79 -9.88
C LEU A 217 -3.98 -3.17 -11.34
N SER A 218 -4.36 -2.24 -12.20
CA SER A 218 -4.52 -2.51 -13.64
C SER A 218 -3.18 -2.79 -14.30
N VAL A 219 -2.12 -2.11 -13.88
CA VAL A 219 -0.75 -2.38 -14.30
C VAL A 219 -0.30 -3.77 -13.85
N VAL A 220 -0.53 -4.13 -12.58
CA VAL A 220 -0.23 -5.50 -12.06
C VAL A 220 -1.10 -6.56 -12.74
N GLU A 221 -2.33 -6.21 -13.12
CA GLU A 221 -3.28 -7.11 -13.79
C GLU A 221 -2.87 -7.45 -15.22
N LYS A 222 -2.23 -6.51 -15.94
CA LYS A 222 -1.84 -6.67 -17.35
C LYS A 222 -0.96 -7.90 -17.51
N TYR A 223 -1.62 -8.96 -17.93
CA TYR A 223 -1.03 -10.23 -18.27
C TYR A 223 -0.51 -10.15 -19.70
N TYR A 224 0.80 -10.26 -19.91
CA TYR A 224 1.46 -10.30 -21.21
C TYR A 224 1.25 -11.64 -21.97
N GLY A 225 0.05 -12.23 -21.93
CA GLY A 225 -0.11 -13.61 -22.42
C GLY A 225 -1.51 -14.07 -22.82
N GLU A 226 -2.24 -13.35 -23.66
CA GLU A 226 -3.23 -14.01 -24.54
C GLU A 226 -3.13 -13.43 -25.96
N GLU A 227 -2.32 -14.07 -26.80
CA GLU A 227 -2.63 -14.32 -28.22
C GLU A 227 -2.82 -15.83 -28.43
#